data_AF-A0A516QUS7-F1
#
_entry.id   AF-A0A516QUS7-F1
#
_cell.length_a   1.000
_cell.length_b   1.000
_cell.length_c   1.000
_cell.angle_alpha   90.00
_cell.angle_beta   90.00
_cell.angle_gamma   90.00
#
_symmetry.space_group_name_H-M   'P 1'
#
loop_
_entity.id
_entity.type
_entity.pdbx_description
1 polymer ?
#
loop_
_entity_poly.entity_id
_entity_poly.type
_entity_poly.pdbx_seq_one_letter_code
_entity_poly.pdbx_strand_id
1 'polypeptide(L)'
;MQIDVSAVTGKLTAVQKIMGTEANLSGIYIFYSFDLVNSTSFKAKFSDDWPPVVEDFYLMIKEKLTLLHEGIKVWKHIGDEVLFYKRVTDLRELYNAPKYALDVIKALNQELNRKFPITKKNLDCKSTIWLAQVEDKTKEENIGGSSKNIVFLVDGVRGEGAKDFLGPDIDRGFRLSRYAHKRKIVVSPELVYILSLRRDLEAKAESEQKYNVDEAFRIVNYQKLKGIWNDRLYPIVYFYDKWNKIDETFDYDDIINKSPLLIDMLSQNENPESKIKYIDRIFKDLGKDEEVQKFIEIIEDTRPLNDEHTITPLVPVQRISEVHCVAVCFNNDGHILLGKRPQTKRTAAGKWEFGCGQLNVFKDFETALVESYKQDFEIEINFGNELRPVRTFDIPNPSRRISGIIFIARTNDRHIKNNGHDQVKWFNPENLAGINLSEYVDDFDKSVKAACEAAKEHFPELNQKILL
;
A
#
# COMPACT_ATOMS: atom_id res chain seq x y z
N MET A 1 -9.98 44.43 -12.76
CA MET A 1 -8.94 43.77 -11.95
C MET A 1 -8.41 42.62 -12.80
N GLN A 2 -7.17 42.72 -13.25
CA GLN A 2 -6.57 41.79 -14.21
C GLN A 2 -6.29 40.47 -13.48
N ILE A 3 -6.97 39.39 -13.89
CA ILE A 3 -6.83 38.08 -13.23
C ILE A 3 -5.43 37.56 -13.55
N ASP A 4 -4.66 37.33 -12.49
CA ASP A 4 -3.32 36.76 -12.55
C ASP A 4 -3.42 35.29 -13.00
N VAL A 5 -3.11 35.06 -14.27
CA VAL A 5 -3.16 33.75 -14.93
C VAL A 5 -2.14 32.77 -14.32
N SER A 6 -1.17 33.24 -13.53
CA SER A 6 -0.16 32.40 -12.87
C SER A 6 -0.74 31.44 -11.82
N ALA A 7 -1.86 31.79 -11.17
CA ALA A 7 -2.49 30.97 -10.13
C ALA A 7 -3.26 29.76 -10.70
N VAL A 8 -3.74 29.85 -11.94
CA VAL A 8 -4.47 28.77 -12.62
C VAL A 8 -3.49 27.77 -13.26
N THR A 9 -2.37 28.26 -13.80
CA THR A 9 -1.29 27.41 -14.34
C THR A 9 -0.56 26.63 -13.24
N GLY A 10 -0.49 27.17 -12.01
CA GLY A 10 0.07 26.50 -10.83
C GLY A 10 -0.78 25.34 -10.27
N LYS A 11 -2.09 25.32 -10.53
CA LYS A 11 -3.00 24.25 -10.07
C LYS A 11 -3.13 23.11 -11.09
N LEU A 12 -3.07 23.40 -12.39
CA LEU A 12 -2.99 22.37 -13.44
C LEU A 12 -1.68 21.57 -13.38
N THR A 13 -0.57 22.22 -12.98
CA THR A 13 0.71 21.54 -12.71
C THR A 13 0.67 20.66 -11.46
N ALA A 14 -0.25 20.89 -10.51
CA ALA A 14 -0.42 20.07 -9.31
C ALA A 14 -1.21 18.77 -9.61
N VAL A 15 -2.24 18.83 -10.45
CA VAL A 15 -3.03 17.64 -10.83
C VAL A 15 -2.27 16.74 -11.80
N GLN A 16 -1.49 17.31 -12.73
CA GLN A 16 -0.53 16.52 -13.53
C GLN A 16 0.64 15.97 -12.69
N LYS A 17 0.97 16.58 -11.54
CA LYS A 17 1.94 16.04 -10.57
C LYS A 17 1.39 14.85 -9.78
N ILE A 18 0.08 14.79 -9.53
CA ILE A 18 -0.53 13.75 -8.69
C ILE A 18 -0.69 12.41 -9.46
N MET A 19 -0.82 12.44 -10.78
CA MET A 19 -0.70 11.24 -11.64
C MET A 19 0.72 11.05 -12.21
N GLY A 20 1.64 11.92 -11.84
CA GLY A 20 2.99 11.99 -12.37
C GLY A 20 4.03 11.96 -11.25
N THR A 21 4.20 10.83 -10.56
CA THR A 21 5.55 10.54 -10.12
C THR A 21 6.37 10.24 -11.38
N GLU A 22 7.14 11.23 -11.84
CA GLU A 22 8.32 11.03 -12.72
C GLU A 22 9.35 10.07 -12.10
N ALA A 23 9.13 9.66 -10.86
CA ALA A 23 10.02 8.85 -10.08
C ALA A 23 10.14 7.44 -10.69
N ASN A 24 11.20 7.25 -11.46
CA ASN A 24 11.65 5.95 -11.96
C ASN A 24 11.80 4.99 -10.76
N LEU A 25 10.99 3.93 -10.73
CA LEU A 25 10.99 2.93 -9.66
C LEU A 25 12.09 1.88 -9.82
N SER A 26 12.92 1.95 -10.87
CA SER A 26 14.01 1.01 -11.06
C SER A 26 15.04 1.12 -9.94
N GLY A 27 15.71 0.02 -9.62
CA GLY A 27 16.77 -0.02 -8.61
C GLY A 27 16.89 -1.39 -7.94
N ILE A 28 17.69 -1.45 -6.87
CA ILE A 28 17.78 -2.65 -6.03
C ILE A 28 16.72 -2.58 -4.93
N TYR A 29 15.95 -3.65 -4.79
CA TYR A 29 14.95 -3.81 -3.76
C TYR A 29 15.37 -4.89 -2.77
N ILE A 30 15.15 -4.62 -1.49
CA ILE A 30 15.16 -5.62 -0.42
C ILE A 30 13.74 -6.06 -0.13
N PHE A 31 13.57 -7.36 0.02
CA PHE A 31 12.29 -7.97 0.35
C PHE A 31 12.41 -8.73 1.67
N TYR A 32 11.33 -8.69 2.45
CA TYR A 32 11.17 -9.51 3.64
C TYR A 32 9.94 -10.38 3.48
N SER A 33 10.06 -11.62 3.91
CA SER A 33 8.96 -12.52 4.21
C SER A 33 8.96 -12.78 5.70
N PHE A 34 7.80 -12.65 6.35
CA PHE A 34 7.56 -13.15 7.70
C PHE A 34 6.40 -14.12 7.65
N ASP A 35 6.65 -15.35 8.12
CA ASP A 35 5.74 -16.49 7.98
C ASP A 35 5.53 -17.17 9.34
N LEU A 36 4.28 -17.53 9.64
CA LEU A 36 3.90 -18.23 10.86
C LEU A 36 4.21 -19.72 10.74
N VAL A 37 5.13 -20.21 11.55
CA VAL A 37 5.41 -21.63 11.68
C VAL A 37 4.35 -22.31 12.52
N ASN A 38 3.89 -23.48 12.06
CA ASN A 38 2.82 -24.29 12.66
C ASN A 38 1.43 -23.67 12.59
N SER A 39 1.23 -22.63 11.78
CA SER A 39 -0.07 -21.95 11.63
C SER A 39 -1.23 -22.89 11.29
N THR A 40 -1.04 -23.85 10.39
CA THR A 40 -2.09 -24.77 9.95
C THR A 40 -2.55 -25.66 11.11
N SER A 41 -1.60 -26.22 11.86
CA SER A 41 -1.87 -27.02 13.05
C SER A 41 -2.50 -26.17 14.16
N PHE A 42 -2.07 -24.92 14.31
CA PHE A 42 -2.63 -23.97 15.26
C PHE A 42 -4.09 -23.64 14.92
N LYS A 43 -4.41 -23.32 13.66
CA LYS A 43 -5.78 -23.05 13.18
C LYS A 43 -6.70 -24.26 13.36
N ALA A 44 -6.19 -25.47 13.14
CA ALA A 44 -6.95 -26.69 13.34
C ALA A 44 -7.24 -26.97 14.83
N LYS A 45 -6.27 -26.68 15.71
CA LYS A 45 -6.38 -26.91 17.16
C LYS A 45 -7.20 -25.84 17.89
N PHE A 46 -7.15 -24.60 17.41
CA PHE A 46 -7.76 -23.41 18.03
C PHE A 46 -8.64 -22.68 17.02
N SER A 47 -9.67 -23.37 16.51
CA SER A 47 -10.52 -22.91 15.39
C SER A 47 -11.16 -21.55 15.61
N ASP A 48 -11.51 -21.25 16.86
CA ASP A 48 -12.26 -20.05 17.23
C ASP A 48 -11.34 -18.90 17.66
N ASP A 49 -10.13 -19.22 18.12
CA ASP A 49 -9.19 -18.25 18.70
C ASP A 49 -8.10 -17.78 17.71
N TRP A 50 -7.86 -18.51 16.62
CA TRP A 50 -6.78 -18.15 15.69
C TRP A 50 -6.99 -16.84 14.92
N PRO A 51 -8.21 -16.39 14.55
CA PRO A 51 -8.37 -15.18 13.75
C PRO A 51 -7.74 -13.92 14.37
N PRO A 52 -8.01 -13.55 15.65
CA PRO A 52 -7.38 -12.38 16.26
C PRO A 52 -5.87 -12.53 16.42
N VAL A 53 -5.34 -13.75 16.57
CA VAL A 53 -3.89 -14.00 16.64
C VAL A 53 -3.21 -13.65 15.32
N VAL A 54 -3.80 -14.03 14.19
CA VAL A 54 -3.24 -13.74 12.86
C VAL A 54 -3.39 -12.26 12.49
N GLU A 55 -4.49 -11.62 12.87
CA GLU A 55 -4.67 -10.17 12.67
C GLU A 55 -3.59 -9.37 13.45
N ASP A 56 -3.36 -9.73 14.71
CA ASP A 56 -2.32 -9.13 15.54
C ASP A 56 -0.92 -9.39 15.02
N PHE A 57 -0.65 -10.60 14.51
CA PHE A 57 0.61 -10.93 13.85
C PHE A 57 0.94 -9.95 12.72
N TYR A 58 -0.03 -9.66 11.84
CA TYR A 58 0.16 -8.72 10.75
C TYR A 58 0.40 -7.29 11.23
N LEU A 59 -0.39 -6.83 12.21
CA LEU A 59 -0.26 -5.48 12.75
C LEU A 59 1.10 -5.28 13.43
N MET A 60 1.50 -6.21 14.31
CA MET A 60 2.73 -6.12 15.08
C MET A 60 3.98 -6.17 14.21
N ILE A 61 4.04 -7.05 13.20
CA ILE A 61 5.20 -7.08 12.29
C ILE A 61 5.30 -5.77 11.53
N LYS A 62 4.17 -5.29 10.98
CA LYS A 62 4.15 -4.04 10.23
C LYS A 62 4.65 -2.88 11.08
N GLU A 63 4.09 -2.68 12.27
CA GLU A 63 4.47 -1.61 13.18
C GLU A 63 5.96 -1.67 13.55
N LYS A 64 6.44 -2.84 13.98
CA LYS A 64 7.82 -3.01 14.44
C LYS A 64 8.83 -2.88 13.29
N LEU A 65 8.55 -3.46 12.13
CA LEU A 65 9.45 -3.38 10.99
C LEU A 65 9.50 -1.97 10.42
N THR A 66 8.36 -1.26 10.33
CA THR A 66 8.34 0.13 9.86
C THR A 66 9.07 1.07 10.82
N LEU A 67 9.05 0.79 12.13
CA LEU A 67 9.81 1.55 13.12
C LEU A 67 11.34 1.38 12.94
N LEU A 68 11.79 0.15 12.68
CA LEU A 68 13.23 -0.16 12.53
C LEU A 68 13.76 0.17 11.13
N HIS A 69 12.93 -0.04 10.11
CA HIS A 69 13.29 0.10 8.71
C HIS A 69 12.42 1.15 8.03
N GLU A 70 12.77 2.42 8.25
CA GLU A 70 12.06 3.56 7.69
C GLU A 70 11.85 3.41 6.18
N GLY A 71 10.64 3.71 5.69
CA GLY A 71 10.28 3.62 4.28
C GLY A 71 9.99 2.21 3.74
N ILE A 72 10.06 1.17 4.57
CA ILE A 72 9.61 -0.19 4.20
C ILE A 72 8.09 -0.21 3.95
N LYS A 73 7.65 -0.91 2.91
CA LYS A 73 6.23 -1.01 2.52
C LYS A 73 5.75 -2.46 2.62
N VAL A 74 4.51 -2.65 3.05
CA VAL A 74 3.84 -3.96 2.93
C VAL A 74 3.60 -4.21 1.45
N TRP A 75 4.06 -5.36 0.95
CA TRP A 75 3.79 -5.81 -0.40
C TRP A 75 2.41 -6.49 -0.48
N LYS A 76 2.23 -7.60 0.22
CA LYS A 76 1.00 -8.39 0.24
C LYS A 76 0.95 -9.36 1.41
N HIS A 77 -0.26 -9.80 1.74
CA HIS A 77 -0.51 -10.88 2.69
C HIS A 77 -0.82 -12.17 1.91
N ILE A 78 -0.14 -13.27 2.25
CA ILE A 78 -0.33 -14.57 1.60
C ILE A 78 -0.65 -15.60 2.68
N GLY A 79 -1.94 -15.81 2.94
CA GLY A 79 -2.39 -16.82 3.92
C GLY A 79 -2.07 -16.45 5.37
N ASP A 80 -0.90 -16.85 5.84
CA ASP A 80 -0.32 -16.63 7.17
C ASP A 80 1.08 -15.97 7.09
N GLU A 81 1.47 -15.58 5.88
CA GLU A 81 2.69 -14.84 5.57
C GLU A 81 2.37 -13.37 5.26
N VAL A 82 3.30 -12.48 5.62
CA VAL A 82 3.29 -11.08 5.20
C VAL A 82 4.62 -10.72 4.53
N LEU A 83 4.52 -10.08 3.38
CA LEU A 83 5.64 -9.67 2.55
C LEU A 83 5.84 -8.16 2.64
N PHE A 84 7.10 -7.74 2.63
CA PHE A 84 7.51 -6.35 2.60
C PHE A 84 8.54 -6.11 1.51
N TYR A 85 8.64 -4.86 1.06
CA TYR A 85 9.64 -4.42 0.11
C TYR A 85 10.09 -2.98 0.39
N LYS A 86 11.35 -2.68 0.10
CA LYS A 86 11.89 -1.32 0.07
C LYS A 86 12.93 -1.20 -1.04
N ARG A 87 12.93 -0.07 -1.75
CA ARG A 87 14.05 0.30 -2.63
C ARG A 87 15.23 0.75 -1.77
N VAL A 88 16.36 0.08 -1.93
CA VAL A 88 17.55 0.33 -1.13
C VAL A 88 18.30 1.53 -1.70
N THR A 89 18.55 2.52 -0.87
CA THR A 89 19.29 3.74 -1.24
C THR A 89 20.57 3.93 -0.42
N ASP A 90 20.82 3.01 0.51
CA ASP A 90 21.99 3.01 1.38
C ASP A 90 22.35 1.59 1.77
N LEU A 91 23.62 1.23 1.61
CA LEU A 91 24.13 -0.10 1.95
C LEU A 91 24.02 -0.43 3.45
N ARG A 92 23.97 0.58 4.33
CA ARG A 92 23.71 0.39 5.76
C ARG A 92 22.35 -0.28 6.00
N GLU A 93 21.37 -0.08 5.12
CA GLU A 93 20.08 -0.74 5.21
C GLU A 93 20.21 -2.26 5.02
N LEU A 94 21.08 -2.71 4.10
CA LEU A 94 21.36 -4.13 3.90
C LEU A 94 22.05 -4.75 5.11
N TYR A 95 22.97 -4.00 5.73
CA TYR A 95 23.65 -4.45 6.95
C TYR A 95 22.67 -4.56 8.12
N ASN A 96 21.79 -3.59 8.34
CA ASN A 96 20.87 -3.64 9.49
C ASN A 96 19.70 -4.65 9.29
N ALA A 97 19.30 -4.90 8.05
CA ALA A 97 18.12 -5.70 7.70
C ALA A 97 17.97 -7.06 8.43
N PRO A 98 19.00 -7.93 8.49
CA PRO A 98 18.89 -9.22 9.21
C PRO A 98 18.68 -9.04 10.71
N LYS A 99 19.32 -8.03 11.31
CA LYS A 99 19.17 -7.70 12.72
C LYS A 99 17.77 -7.18 13.02
N TYR A 100 17.24 -6.29 12.17
CA TYR A 100 15.85 -5.85 12.25
C TYR A 100 14.86 -7.01 12.22
N ALA A 101 15.02 -7.95 11.27
CA ALA A 101 14.14 -9.12 11.19
C ALA A 101 14.22 -10.01 12.46
N LEU A 102 15.42 -10.19 13.02
CA LEU A 102 15.62 -10.93 14.27
C LEU A 102 14.92 -10.27 15.45
N ASP A 103 15.06 -8.96 15.57
CA ASP A 103 14.47 -8.21 16.68
C ASP A 103 12.95 -8.15 16.56
N VAL A 104 12.41 -8.03 15.34
CA VAL A 104 10.97 -8.16 15.05
C VAL A 104 10.45 -9.53 15.47
N ILE A 105 11.09 -10.63 15.06
CA ILE A 105 10.67 -11.99 15.44
C ILE A 105 10.71 -12.18 16.96
N LYS A 106 11.78 -11.74 17.63
CA LYS A 106 11.93 -11.86 19.09
C LYS A 106 10.81 -11.09 19.81
N ALA A 107 10.58 -9.85 19.42
CA ALA A 107 9.54 -9.00 20.01
C ALA A 107 8.13 -9.54 19.74
N LEU A 108 7.85 -9.95 18.51
CA LEU A 108 6.57 -10.55 18.11
C LEU A 108 6.25 -11.79 18.95
N ASN A 109 7.20 -12.74 19.05
CA ASN A 109 6.97 -13.97 19.82
C ASN A 109 6.70 -13.66 21.30
N GLN A 110 7.40 -12.69 21.89
CA GLN A 110 7.16 -12.28 23.27
C GLN A 110 5.76 -11.65 23.44
N GLU A 111 5.37 -10.78 22.52
CA GLU A 111 4.13 -10.04 22.61
C GLU A 111 2.89 -10.90 22.31
N LEU A 112 2.94 -11.75 21.27
CA LEU A 112 1.90 -12.73 20.98
C LEU A 112 1.72 -13.69 22.16
N ASN A 113 2.81 -14.23 22.72
CA ASN A 113 2.70 -15.13 23.88
C ASN A 113 2.13 -14.45 25.12
N ARG A 114 2.32 -13.14 25.27
CA ARG A 114 1.76 -12.34 26.36
C ARG A 114 0.27 -12.08 26.16
N LYS A 115 -0.14 -11.68 24.95
CA LYS A 115 -1.54 -11.31 24.63
C LYS A 115 -2.41 -12.55 24.41
N PHE A 116 -1.84 -13.60 23.82
CA PHE A 116 -2.50 -14.86 23.51
C PHE A 116 -1.66 -16.03 24.05
N PRO A 117 -1.83 -16.41 25.33
CA PRO A 117 -1.05 -17.50 25.92
C PRO A 117 -1.11 -18.84 25.15
N ILE A 118 -2.18 -19.06 24.36
CA ILE A 118 -2.34 -20.21 23.47
C ILE A 118 -1.25 -20.33 22.40
N THR A 119 -0.59 -19.23 21.99
CA THR A 119 0.49 -19.26 21.00
C THR A 119 1.75 -19.89 21.56
N LYS A 120 1.92 -19.89 22.89
CA LYS A 120 3.13 -20.40 23.55
C LYS A 120 3.34 -21.87 23.20
N LYS A 121 4.46 -22.17 22.54
CA LYS A 121 4.84 -23.51 22.02
C LYS A 121 3.95 -24.07 20.91
N ASN A 122 2.92 -23.35 20.45
CA ASN A 122 2.05 -23.80 19.36
C ASN A 122 2.25 -22.99 18.07
N LEU A 123 2.83 -21.79 18.17
CA LEU A 123 3.03 -20.88 17.05
C LEU A 123 4.38 -20.17 17.18
N ASP A 124 5.09 -20.02 16.07
CA ASP A 124 6.34 -19.27 15.98
C ASP A 124 6.37 -18.47 14.68
N CYS A 125 7.34 -17.57 14.54
CA CYS A 125 7.60 -16.85 13.30
C CYS A 125 8.99 -17.19 12.75
N LYS A 126 9.11 -17.21 11.44
CA LYS A 126 10.38 -17.25 10.70
C LYS A 126 10.43 -16.09 9.71
N SER A 127 11.63 -15.76 9.21
CA SER A 127 11.78 -14.72 8.19
C SER A 127 12.76 -15.12 7.10
N THR A 128 12.55 -14.55 5.91
CA THR A 128 13.45 -14.67 4.77
C THR A 128 13.69 -13.29 4.17
N ILE A 129 14.95 -12.99 3.83
CA ILE A 129 15.37 -11.72 3.24
C ILE A 129 16.10 -12.00 1.93
N TRP A 130 15.73 -11.29 0.87
CA TRP A 130 16.42 -11.40 -0.43
C TRP A 130 16.44 -10.07 -1.18
N LEU A 131 17.30 -10.01 -2.19
CA LEU A 131 17.47 -8.86 -3.07
C LEU A 131 16.98 -9.17 -4.48
N ALA A 132 16.49 -8.14 -5.16
CA ALA A 132 16.29 -8.17 -6.61
C ALA A 132 16.60 -6.81 -7.23
N GLN A 133 17.27 -6.81 -8.38
CA GLN A 133 17.31 -5.66 -9.26
C GLN A 133 16.02 -5.62 -10.06
N VAL A 134 15.27 -4.53 -9.93
CA VAL A 134 13.93 -4.36 -10.49
C VAL A 134 13.93 -3.21 -11.47
N GLU A 135 13.27 -3.40 -12.60
CA GLU A 135 13.01 -2.38 -13.61
C GLU A 135 11.56 -1.89 -13.52
N ASP A 136 11.36 -0.59 -13.70
CA ASP A 136 10.05 0.05 -13.65
C ASP A 136 9.24 -0.17 -14.94
N LYS A 137 8.18 -0.97 -14.87
CA LYS A 137 7.23 -1.22 -15.95
C LYS A 137 5.83 -0.67 -15.63
N THR A 138 5.73 0.29 -14.71
CA THR A 138 4.43 0.90 -14.34
C THR A 138 3.85 1.82 -15.42
N LYS A 139 4.65 2.20 -16.43
CA LYS A 139 4.27 3.08 -17.54
C LYS A 139 4.32 2.32 -18.87
N GLU A 140 3.37 2.57 -19.76
CA GLU A 140 3.29 1.93 -21.09
C GLU A 140 4.58 2.10 -21.91
N GLU A 141 5.22 3.27 -21.79
CA GLU A 141 6.48 3.61 -22.47
C GLU A 141 7.65 2.71 -22.05
N ASN A 142 7.58 2.10 -20.86
CA ASN A 142 8.64 1.25 -20.34
C ASN A 142 8.46 -0.22 -20.71
N ILE A 143 7.41 -0.63 -21.43
CA ILE A 143 7.10 -2.06 -21.67
C ILE A 143 8.15 -2.76 -22.56
N GLY A 144 8.96 -2.04 -23.33
CA GLY A 144 10.05 -2.60 -24.15
C GLY A 144 11.28 -3.05 -23.35
N GLY A 145 11.91 -4.17 -23.75
CA GLY A 145 13.20 -4.64 -23.21
C GLY A 145 13.16 -6.01 -22.50
N SER A 146 14.32 -6.67 -22.40
CA SER A 146 14.51 -7.93 -21.68
C SER A 146 14.79 -7.67 -20.20
N SER A 147 13.76 -7.33 -19.44
CA SER A 147 13.87 -7.08 -18.00
C SER A 147 13.82 -8.38 -17.22
N LYS A 148 14.78 -8.61 -16.31
CA LYS A 148 14.82 -9.82 -15.47
C LYS A 148 13.72 -9.78 -14.41
N ASN A 149 13.67 -8.73 -13.60
CA ASN A 149 12.59 -8.50 -12.64
C ASN A 149 11.94 -7.14 -12.87
N ILE A 150 10.64 -7.03 -12.64
CA ILE A 150 9.83 -5.86 -12.95
C ILE A 150 8.94 -5.47 -11.78
N VAL A 151 8.65 -4.16 -11.67
CA VAL A 151 7.54 -3.62 -10.87
C VAL A 151 6.48 -3.06 -11.82
N PHE A 152 5.22 -3.36 -11.56
CA PHE A 152 4.08 -2.95 -12.37
C PHE A 152 2.87 -2.63 -11.49
N LEU A 153 1.86 -1.98 -12.06
CA LEU A 153 0.60 -1.70 -11.38
C LEU A 153 -0.41 -2.81 -11.67
N VAL A 154 -1.13 -3.24 -10.64
CA VAL A 154 -2.20 -4.24 -10.78
C VAL A 154 -3.50 -3.54 -11.20
N ASP A 155 -4.08 -3.99 -12.31
CA ASP A 155 -5.39 -3.54 -12.78
C ASP A 155 -6.51 -4.42 -12.17
N GLY A 156 -7.49 -3.81 -11.51
CA GLY A 156 -8.74 -4.49 -11.10
C GLY A 156 -9.38 -4.04 -9.78
N VAL A 157 -10.65 -4.40 -9.61
CA VAL A 157 -11.58 -4.00 -8.52
C VAL A 157 -11.06 -4.28 -7.09
N ARG A 158 -10.01 -5.10 -6.93
CA ARG A 158 -9.42 -5.50 -5.62
C ARG A 158 -8.00 -4.98 -5.37
N GLY A 159 -7.46 -4.11 -6.22
CA GLY A 159 -6.07 -3.64 -6.10
C GLY A 159 -5.66 -2.58 -7.10
N GLU A 160 -6.62 -1.83 -7.65
CA GLU A 160 -6.39 -0.79 -8.66
C GLU A 160 -5.32 0.20 -8.18
N GLY A 161 -4.19 0.25 -8.89
CA GLY A 161 -3.05 1.11 -8.56
C GLY A 161 -2.06 0.56 -7.52
N ALA A 162 -2.22 -0.68 -7.05
CA ALA A 162 -1.23 -1.32 -6.17
C ALA A 162 0.01 -1.79 -6.98
N LYS A 163 1.19 -1.64 -6.40
CA LYS A 163 2.47 -2.11 -6.98
C LYS A 163 2.64 -3.61 -6.72
N ASP A 164 2.99 -4.39 -7.74
CA ASP A 164 3.38 -5.79 -7.61
C ASP A 164 4.70 -6.07 -8.35
N PHE A 165 5.35 -7.19 -8.01
CA PHE A 165 6.68 -7.55 -8.51
C PHE A 165 6.66 -8.93 -9.14
N LEU A 166 7.33 -9.08 -10.30
CA LEU A 166 7.50 -10.34 -10.99
C LEU A 166 8.95 -10.49 -11.46
N GLY A 167 9.46 -11.73 -11.44
CA GLY A 167 10.80 -12.04 -11.95
C GLY A 167 11.43 -13.26 -11.27
N PRO A 168 12.53 -13.79 -11.82
CA PRO A 168 13.19 -14.97 -11.31
C PRO A 168 13.85 -14.75 -9.93
N ASP A 169 14.24 -13.52 -9.58
CA ASP A 169 14.79 -13.23 -8.25
C ASP A 169 13.67 -13.09 -7.21
N ILE A 170 12.48 -12.69 -7.63
CA ILE A 170 11.26 -12.71 -6.82
C ILE A 170 10.87 -14.17 -6.50
N ASP A 171 10.81 -15.01 -7.53
CA ASP A 171 10.59 -16.46 -7.38
C ASP A 171 11.64 -17.12 -6.49
N ARG A 172 12.90 -16.67 -6.57
CA ARG A 172 14.01 -17.17 -5.75
C ARG A 172 13.75 -16.91 -4.27
N GLY A 173 13.25 -15.73 -3.90
CA GLY A 173 12.84 -15.44 -2.52
C GLY A 173 11.83 -16.44 -1.97
N PHE A 174 10.78 -16.74 -2.75
CA PHE A 174 9.77 -17.74 -2.39
C PHE A 174 10.31 -19.18 -2.34
N ARG A 175 11.32 -19.51 -3.15
CA ARG A 175 11.99 -20.81 -3.06
C ARG A 175 12.90 -20.89 -1.83
N LEU A 176 13.56 -19.78 -1.48
CA LEU A 176 14.44 -19.68 -0.33
C LEU A 176 13.68 -19.79 1.00
N SER A 177 12.46 -19.25 1.07
CA SER A 177 11.65 -19.28 2.30
C SER A 177 11.26 -20.67 2.78
N ARG A 178 11.32 -21.67 1.89
CA ARG A 178 11.13 -23.09 2.23
C ARG A 178 12.22 -23.65 3.15
N TYR A 179 13.39 -23.02 3.15
CA TYR A 179 14.52 -23.41 3.99
C TYR A 179 14.60 -22.59 5.27
N ALA A 180 13.63 -21.70 5.54
CA ALA A 180 13.56 -20.96 6.78
C ALA A 180 12.94 -21.80 7.90
N HIS A 181 13.60 -21.80 9.05
CA HIS A 181 13.19 -22.55 10.24
C HIS A 181 12.61 -21.62 11.32
N LYS A 182 11.85 -22.16 12.28
CA LYS A 182 11.24 -21.38 13.36
C LYS A 182 12.28 -20.53 14.09
N ARG A 183 11.95 -19.25 14.30
CA ARG A 183 12.81 -18.23 14.95
C ARG A 183 14.14 -17.98 14.24
N LYS A 184 14.27 -18.33 12.96
CA LYS A 184 15.47 -18.12 12.14
C LYS A 184 15.19 -17.18 10.99
N ILE A 185 16.28 -16.54 10.54
CA ILE A 185 16.27 -15.67 9.36
C ILE A 185 17.18 -16.30 8.31
N VAL A 186 16.59 -16.57 7.17
CA VAL A 186 17.34 -16.98 5.98
C VAL A 186 17.61 -15.74 5.16
N VAL A 187 18.85 -15.59 4.70
CA VAL A 187 19.27 -14.42 3.95
C VAL A 187 19.86 -14.88 2.63
N SER A 188 19.52 -14.19 1.55
CA SER A 188 20.03 -14.56 0.24
C SER A 188 21.56 -14.35 0.18
N PRO A 189 22.32 -15.27 -0.44
CA PRO A 189 23.76 -15.15 -0.60
C PRO A 189 24.23 -13.86 -1.27
N GLU A 190 23.43 -13.25 -2.14
CA GLU A 190 23.77 -11.98 -2.79
C GLU A 190 23.92 -10.86 -1.75
N LEU A 191 22.97 -10.76 -0.80
CA LEU A 191 23.06 -9.80 0.30
C LEU A 191 24.29 -10.08 1.16
N VAL A 192 24.51 -11.34 1.55
CA VAL A 192 25.64 -11.73 2.38
C VAL A 192 26.98 -11.46 1.70
N TYR A 193 27.04 -11.65 0.37
CA TYR A 193 28.24 -11.35 -0.40
C TYR A 193 28.52 -9.84 -0.44
N ILE A 194 27.50 -8.99 -0.62
CA ILE A 194 27.65 -7.52 -0.48
C ILE A 194 28.25 -7.17 0.88
N LEU A 195 27.74 -7.74 1.97
CA LEU A 195 28.27 -7.49 3.31
C LEU A 195 29.72 -7.99 3.47
N SER A 196 30.09 -9.06 2.77
CA SER A 196 31.47 -9.58 2.70
C SER A 196 32.44 -8.62 2.02
N LEU A 197 31.98 -7.91 0.99
CA LEU A 197 32.76 -6.89 0.30
C LEU A 197 32.78 -5.57 1.08
N ARG A 198 31.73 -5.28 1.85
CA ARG A 198 31.51 -4.01 2.57
C ARG A 198 31.60 -4.16 4.09
N ARG A 199 32.67 -4.78 4.55
CA ARG A 199 32.99 -4.93 5.99
C ARG A 199 33.15 -3.59 6.71
N ASP A 200 33.42 -2.50 5.97
CA ASP A 200 33.47 -1.13 6.50
C ASP A 200 32.15 -0.69 7.16
N LEU A 201 31.03 -1.32 6.78
CA LEU A 201 29.72 -1.06 7.38
C LEU A 201 29.66 -1.45 8.87
N GLU A 202 30.39 -2.49 9.30
CA GLU A 202 30.43 -2.92 10.71
C GLU A 202 30.94 -1.81 11.64
N ALA A 203 31.91 -1.03 11.17
CA ALA A 203 32.49 0.08 11.94
C ALA A 203 31.55 1.29 12.01
N LYS A 204 30.68 1.45 11.00
CA LYS A 204 29.72 2.57 10.87
C LYS A 204 28.37 2.29 11.53
N ALA A 205 28.13 1.05 11.94
CA ALA A 205 26.88 0.63 12.56
C ALA A 205 26.71 1.17 13.98
N GLU A 206 25.47 1.54 14.31
CA GLU A 206 25.07 1.91 15.67
C GLU A 206 25.24 0.73 16.63
N SER A 207 25.55 1.03 17.90
CA SER A 207 25.88 0.01 18.89
C SER A 207 24.81 -1.08 19.06
N GLU A 208 23.53 -0.74 18.90
CA GLU A 208 22.41 -1.68 19.07
C GLU A 208 22.23 -2.60 17.87
N GLN A 209 22.62 -2.14 16.67
CA GLN A 209 22.50 -2.87 15.41
C GLN A 209 23.80 -3.56 14.99
N LYS A 210 24.88 -3.32 15.73
CA LYS A 210 26.21 -3.83 15.41
C LYS A 210 26.32 -5.33 15.65
N TYR A 211 26.83 -6.03 14.65
CA TYR A 211 27.23 -7.42 14.70
C TYR A 211 28.42 -7.67 13.76
N ASN A 212 29.25 -8.68 14.06
CA ASN A 212 30.30 -9.08 13.13
C ASN A 212 29.74 -10.04 12.08
N VAL A 213 29.96 -9.77 10.79
CA VAL A 213 29.31 -10.55 9.72
C VAL A 213 29.87 -11.97 9.62
N ASP A 214 31.17 -12.18 9.87
CA ASP A 214 31.78 -13.52 9.86
C ASP A 214 31.26 -14.40 11.01
N GLU A 215 30.89 -13.78 12.13
CA GLU A 215 30.33 -14.47 13.30
C GLU A 215 28.81 -14.68 13.19
N ALA A 216 28.08 -13.70 12.64
CA ALA A 216 26.62 -13.65 12.67
C ALA A 216 25.95 -14.43 11.53
N PHE A 217 26.66 -14.74 10.44
CA PHE A 217 26.13 -15.53 9.34
C PHE A 217 26.83 -16.88 9.22
N ARG A 218 26.09 -17.91 8.80
CA ARG A 218 26.66 -19.22 8.46
C ARG A 218 25.96 -19.82 7.25
N ILE A 219 26.74 -20.45 6.37
CA ILE A 219 26.19 -21.34 5.34
C ILE A 219 25.85 -22.64 6.05
N VAL A 220 24.57 -22.96 6.12
CA VAL A 220 24.04 -24.13 6.86
C VAL A 220 23.67 -25.27 5.94
N ASN A 221 23.55 -25.03 4.64
CA ASN A 221 23.25 -26.07 3.66
C ASN A 221 23.55 -25.61 2.24
N TYR A 222 23.51 -26.53 1.28
CA TYR A 222 23.58 -26.28 -0.15
C TYR A 222 22.45 -27.00 -0.87
N GLN A 223 21.66 -26.27 -1.64
CA GLN A 223 20.44 -26.80 -2.25
C GLN A 223 20.32 -26.41 -3.71
N LYS A 224 19.81 -27.31 -4.55
CA LYS A 224 19.47 -26.96 -5.93
C LYS A 224 18.10 -26.30 -5.95
N LEU A 225 18.07 -25.02 -6.27
CA LEU A 225 16.82 -24.29 -6.44
C LEU A 225 16.47 -24.29 -7.93
N LYS A 226 15.32 -24.88 -8.28
CA LYS A 226 14.89 -25.03 -9.68
C LYS A 226 15.02 -23.72 -10.45
N GLY A 227 15.76 -23.72 -11.56
CA GLY A 227 15.89 -22.56 -12.44
C GLY A 227 16.75 -21.42 -11.88
N ILE A 228 17.52 -21.66 -10.82
CA ILE A 228 18.48 -20.71 -10.24
C ILE A 228 19.88 -21.25 -10.46
N TRP A 229 20.78 -20.37 -10.92
CA TRP A 229 22.20 -20.66 -11.16
C TRP A 229 22.43 -21.90 -12.05
N ASN A 230 21.56 -22.14 -13.02
CA ASN A 230 21.60 -23.31 -13.91
C ASN A 230 21.66 -24.64 -13.13
N ASP A 231 20.83 -24.75 -12.08
CA ASP A 231 20.73 -25.90 -11.17
C ASP A 231 22.04 -26.25 -10.44
N ARG A 232 22.97 -25.29 -10.34
CA ARG A 232 24.12 -25.36 -9.41
C ARG A 232 23.64 -25.22 -7.97
N LEU A 233 24.49 -25.63 -7.04
CA LEU A 233 24.22 -25.54 -5.61
C LEU A 233 24.09 -24.08 -5.17
N TYR A 234 22.97 -23.76 -4.54
CA TYR A 234 22.68 -22.48 -3.91
C TYR A 234 22.93 -22.60 -2.41
N PRO A 235 23.79 -21.77 -1.80
CA PRO A 235 24.04 -21.80 -0.37
C PRO A 235 22.81 -21.27 0.39
N ILE A 236 22.40 -22.02 1.41
CA ILE A 236 21.39 -21.60 2.37
C ILE A 236 22.12 -20.91 3.52
N VAL A 237 21.92 -19.60 3.68
CA VAL A 237 22.63 -18.79 4.66
C VAL A 237 21.69 -18.33 5.75
N TYR A 238 22.06 -18.59 7.00
CA TYR A 238 21.29 -18.18 8.17
C TYR A 238 21.98 -17.00 8.86
N PHE A 239 21.16 -16.09 9.39
CA PHE A 239 21.61 -15.03 10.30
C PHE A 239 21.18 -15.32 11.74
N TYR A 240 22.11 -15.15 12.68
CA TYR A 240 21.83 -15.14 14.11
C TYR A 240 22.92 -14.38 14.86
N ASP A 241 22.54 -13.41 15.69
CA ASP A 241 23.50 -12.52 16.38
C ASP A 241 24.32 -13.20 17.49
N LYS A 242 23.86 -14.35 18.00
CA LYS A 242 24.50 -15.08 19.11
C LYS A 242 24.57 -16.58 18.83
N TRP A 243 25.35 -17.00 17.83
CA TRP A 243 25.45 -18.40 17.42
C TRP A 243 25.84 -19.38 18.53
N ASN A 244 26.59 -18.93 19.54
CA ASN A 244 26.92 -19.73 20.72
C ASN A 244 25.69 -20.13 21.56
N LYS A 245 24.55 -19.45 21.37
CA LYS A 245 23.27 -19.72 22.02
C LYS A 245 22.22 -20.21 21.05
N ILE A 246 22.61 -20.64 19.86
CA ILE A 246 21.62 -21.04 18.87
C ILE A 246 20.87 -22.30 19.27
N ASP A 247 21.53 -23.18 20.03
CA ASP A 247 20.97 -24.42 20.55
C ASP A 247 19.75 -24.16 21.45
N GLU A 248 19.77 -23.05 22.20
CA GLU A 248 18.67 -22.62 23.09
C GLU A 248 17.37 -22.27 22.34
N THR A 249 17.44 -22.12 21.01
CA THR A 249 16.28 -21.75 20.19
C THR A 249 15.52 -22.95 19.62
N PHE A 250 16.10 -24.14 19.71
CA PHE A 250 15.50 -25.38 19.23
C PHE A 250 14.69 -26.03 20.34
N ASP A 251 13.61 -26.69 19.95
CA ASP A 251 12.88 -27.58 20.85
C ASP A 251 13.59 -28.93 20.94
N TYR A 252 13.29 -29.72 21.97
CA TYR A 252 13.97 -31.00 22.22
C TYR A 252 13.86 -31.97 21.04
N ASP A 253 12.73 -31.95 20.33
CA ASP A 253 12.44 -32.79 19.18
C ASP A 253 13.17 -32.37 17.91
N ASP A 254 13.44 -31.07 17.73
CA ASP A 254 14.35 -30.60 16.66
C ASP A 254 15.76 -31.18 16.84
N ILE A 255 16.20 -31.36 18.08
CA ILE A 255 17.55 -31.87 18.43
C ILE A 255 17.61 -33.39 18.27
N ILE A 256 16.52 -34.09 18.58
CA ILE A 256 16.44 -35.56 18.47
C ILE A 256 16.20 -35.98 17.01
N ASN A 257 15.24 -35.34 16.33
CA ASN A 257 14.86 -35.60 14.95
C ASN A 257 15.47 -34.54 14.03
N LYS A 258 16.79 -34.36 14.10
CA LYS A 258 17.45 -33.33 13.29
C LYS A 258 17.12 -33.54 11.81
N SER A 259 16.44 -32.56 11.22
CA SER A 259 16.40 -32.47 9.76
C SER A 259 17.85 -32.40 9.24
N PRO A 260 18.15 -32.87 8.02
CA PRO A 260 19.49 -32.74 7.44
C PRO A 260 20.05 -31.31 7.57
N LEU A 261 19.17 -30.31 7.42
CA LEU A 261 19.50 -28.90 7.60
C LEU A 261 19.89 -28.53 9.04
N LEU A 262 19.25 -29.11 10.05
CA LEU A 262 19.61 -28.92 11.46
C LEU A 262 20.91 -29.65 11.83
N ILE A 263 21.17 -30.82 11.23
CA ILE A 263 22.45 -31.53 11.41
C ILE A 263 23.60 -30.65 10.94
N ASP A 264 23.51 -30.15 9.70
CA ASP A 264 24.54 -29.31 9.08
C ASP A 264 24.72 -27.97 9.80
N MET A 265 23.64 -27.45 10.40
CA MET A 265 23.67 -26.22 11.18
C MET A 265 24.33 -26.39 12.56
N LEU A 266 24.10 -27.52 13.23
CA LEU A 266 24.52 -27.80 14.61
C LEU A 266 25.86 -28.53 14.72
N SER A 267 26.36 -29.13 13.64
CA SER A 267 27.60 -29.94 13.63
C SER A 267 28.89 -29.18 13.95
N GLN A 268 28.81 -27.91 14.40
CA GLN A 268 29.95 -27.02 14.61
C GLN A 268 30.96 -27.13 13.47
N ASN A 269 30.52 -26.74 12.27
CA ASN A 269 31.32 -26.82 11.05
C ASN A 269 32.71 -26.16 11.20
N GLU A 270 33.73 -26.98 11.44
CA GLU A 270 35.13 -26.61 11.18
C GLU A 270 35.42 -26.56 9.68
N ASN A 271 34.52 -27.11 8.85
CA ASN A 271 34.66 -27.14 7.41
C ASN A 271 34.69 -25.71 6.82
N PRO A 272 35.69 -25.37 5.99
CA PRO A 272 35.78 -24.04 5.37
C PRO A 272 34.53 -23.62 4.60
N GLU A 273 33.80 -24.59 4.01
CA GLU A 273 32.65 -24.36 3.13
C GLU A 273 31.39 -23.88 3.86
N SER A 274 31.33 -23.96 5.19
CA SER A 274 30.24 -23.40 5.98
C SER A 274 30.48 -21.94 6.37
N LYS A 275 31.74 -21.48 6.29
CA LYS A 275 32.16 -20.15 6.72
C LYS A 275 31.82 -19.15 5.65
N ILE A 276 31.44 -17.96 6.07
CA ILE A 276 31.04 -16.88 5.14
C ILE A 276 32.16 -16.46 4.21
N LYS A 277 33.42 -16.60 4.62
CA LYS A 277 34.57 -16.38 3.74
C LYS A 277 34.53 -17.24 2.45
N TYR A 278 33.87 -18.40 2.46
CA TYR A 278 33.71 -19.25 1.28
C TYR A 278 32.76 -18.66 0.24
N ILE A 279 31.91 -17.72 0.62
CA ILE A 279 30.93 -17.13 -0.29
C ILE A 279 31.61 -16.37 -1.45
N ASP A 280 32.77 -15.77 -1.22
CA ASP A 280 33.56 -15.11 -2.27
C ASP A 280 33.98 -16.09 -3.37
N ARG A 281 34.42 -17.29 -2.98
CA ARG A 281 34.73 -18.35 -3.94
C ARG A 281 33.50 -18.77 -4.73
N ILE A 282 32.34 -18.93 -4.07
CA ILE A 282 31.09 -19.31 -4.74
C ILE A 282 30.74 -18.32 -5.85
N PHE A 283 30.74 -17.02 -5.56
CA PHE A 283 30.37 -15.99 -6.54
C PHE A 283 31.38 -15.89 -7.70
N LYS A 284 32.69 -16.01 -7.42
CA LYS A 284 33.73 -16.06 -8.46
C LYS A 284 33.59 -17.28 -9.35
N ASP A 285 33.40 -18.47 -8.77
CA ASP A 285 33.22 -19.72 -9.54
C ASP A 285 31.92 -19.73 -10.36
N LEU A 286 30.95 -18.86 -10.04
CA LEU A 286 29.73 -18.65 -10.79
C LEU A 286 29.83 -17.53 -11.84
N GLY A 287 30.91 -16.73 -11.82
CA GLY A 287 31.03 -15.50 -12.61
C GLY A 287 29.92 -14.50 -12.29
N LYS A 288 29.52 -14.41 -11.00
CA LYS A 288 28.41 -13.56 -10.51
C LYS A 288 28.88 -12.40 -9.65
N ASP A 289 30.17 -12.29 -9.43
CA ASP A 289 30.80 -11.19 -8.70
C ASP A 289 30.54 -9.84 -9.36
N GLU A 290 30.62 -9.75 -10.70
CA GLU A 290 30.26 -8.53 -11.43
C GLU A 290 28.77 -8.14 -11.29
N GLU A 291 27.85 -9.12 -11.22
CA GLU A 291 26.42 -8.86 -11.01
C GLU A 291 26.19 -8.20 -9.64
N VAL A 292 26.87 -8.70 -8.60
CA VAL A 292 26.74 -8.15 -7.25
C VAL A 292 27.44 -6.80 -7.11
N GLN A 293 28.58 -6.59 -7.79
CA GLN A 293 29.23 -5.29 -7.81
C GLN A 293 28.33 -4.21 -8.43
N LYS A 294 27.59 -4.55 -9.51
CA LYS A 294 26.56 -3.66 -10.08
C LYS A 294 25.44 -3.35 -9.09
N PHE A 295 25.06 -4.27 -8.20
CA PHE A 295 24.06 -3.97 -7.17
C PHE A 295 24.57 -2.88 -6.22
N ILE A 296 25.84 -2.95 -5.83
CA ILE A 296 26.46 -1.94 -4.96
C ILE A 296 26.45 -0.57 -5.66
N GLU A 297 26.91 -0.52 -6.90
CA GLU A 297 26.93 0.71 -7.72
C GLU A 297 25.52 1.32 -7.86
N ILE A 298 24.53 0.51 -8.22
CA ILE A 298 23.14 0.96 -8.34
C ILE A 298 22.63 1.53 -7.01
N ILE A 299 22.90 0.87 -5.88
CA ILE A 299 22.45 1.35 -4.56
C ILE A 299 23.07 2.70 -4.24
N GLU A 300 24.39 2.85 -4.46
CA GLU A 300 25.12 4.08 -4.17
C GLU A 300 24.67 5.26 -5.05
N ASP A 301 24.27 4.98 -6.30
CA ASP A 301 23.72 5.98 -7.22
C ASP A 301 22.22 6.25 -7.01
N THR A 302 21.51 5.38 -6.29
CA THR A 302 20.07 5.47 -6.09
C THR A 302 19.72 6.55 -5.05
N ARG A 303 18.92 7.53 -5.48
CA ARG A 303 18.40 8.56 -4.57
C ARG A 303 17.11 8.11 -3.88
N PRO A 304 16.82 8.57 -2.66
CA PRO A 304 15.52 8.38 -2.03
C PRO A 304 14.38 8.85 -2.93
N LEU A 305 13.31 8.06 -3.01
CA LEU A 305 12.07 8.52 -3.64
C LEU A 305 11.30 9.32 -2.59
N ASN A 306 10.94 10.57 -2.90
CA ASN A 306 9.91 11.31 -2.16
C ASN A 306 8.54 10.71 -2.52
N ASP A 307 8.31 9.50 -2.06
CA ASP A 307 7.09 8.74 -2.28
C ASP A 307 6.15 8.88 -1.06
N GLU A 308 6.08 10.09 -0.50
CA GLU A 308 5.13 10.46 0.57
C GLU A 308 3.67 10.23 0.12
N HIS A 309 3.43 10.14 -1.19
CA HIS A 309 2.12 9.93 -1.79
C HIS A 309 1.74 8.46 -2.07
N THR A 310 2.56 7.46 -1.73
CA THR A 310 2.09 6.06 -1.63
C THR A 310 2.18 5.53 -0.21
N ILE A 311 1.71 6.32 0.76
CA ILE A 311 0.80 5.75 1.74
C ILE A 311 -0.48 5.43 0.96
N THR A 312 -0.50 4.30 0.24
CA THR A 312 -1.77 3.66 -0.06
C THR A 312 -2.05 2.90 1.22
N PRO A 313 -2.83 3.43 2.19
CA PRO A 313 -3.32 2.56 3.22
C PRO A 313 -4.06 1.45 2.45
N LEU A 314 -3.62 0.21 2.63
CA LEU A 314 -4.44 -0.97 2.37
C LEU A 314 -5.62 -0.86 3.34
N VAL A 315 -6.53 0.08 3.08
CA VAL A 315 -7.85 0.12 3.66
C VAL A 315 -8.52 -1.05 2.98
N PRO A 316 -8.89 -2.12 3.71
CA PRO A 316 -9.70 -3.18 3.15
C PRO A 316 -10.86 -2.53 2.39
N VAL A 317 -11.21 -2.99 1.19
CA VAL A 317 -12.30 -2.40 0.39
C VAL A 317 -13.60 -2.24 1.22
N GLN A 318 -13.77 -3.08 2.24
CA GLN A 318 -14.86 -3.05 3.22
C GLN A 318 -14.85 -1.83 4.17
N ARG A 319 -13.68 -1.20 4.38
CA ARG A 319 -13.48 0.03 5.19
C ARG A 319 -13.46 1.30 4.33
N ILE A 320 -13.44 1.19 2.99
CA ILE A 320 -13.62 2.34 2.09
C ILE A 320 -15.11 2.68 2.08
N SER A 321 -15.48 3.72 2.83
CA SER A 321 -16.82 4.28 2.77
C SER A 321 -16.94 5.09 1.47
N GLU A 322 -17.81 4.64 0.57
CA GLU A 322 -18.24 5.44 -0.57
C GLU A 322 -19.14 6.55 -0.02
N VAL A 323 -18.72 7.81 -0.15
CA VAL A 323 -19.51 8.98 0.25
C VAL A 323 -19.88 9.76 -1.00
N HIS A 324 -21.18 9.95 -1.20
CA HIS A 324 -21.70 10.79 -2.28
C HIS A 324 -21.78 12.24 -1.79
N CYS A 325 -21.35 13.19 -2.61
CA CYS A 325 -21.48 14.60 -2.30
C CYS A 325 -22.33 15.29 -3.36
N VAL A 326 -23.26 16.14 -2.93
CA VAL A 326 -24.19 16.85 -3.81
C VAL A 326 -24.08 18.33 -3.51
N ALA A 327 -24.11 19.18 -4.53
CA ALA A 327 -24.24 20.62 -4.36
C ALA A 327 -25.59 21.10 -4.90
N VAL A 328 -26.44 21.66 -4.04
CA VAL A 328 -27.56 22.47 -4.51
C VAL A 328 -27.00 23.78 -5.02
N CYS A 329 -26.80 23.86 -6.34
CA CYS A 329 -26.14 24.97 -7.00
C CYS A 329 -27.16 26.05 -7.40
N PHE A 330 -26.99 27.25 -6.85
CA PHE A 330 -27.80 28.42 -7.16
C PHE A 330 -27.16 29.30 -8.23
N ASN A 331 -27.95 29.80 -9.17
CA ASN A 331 -27.53 30.91 -10.03
C ASN A 331 -27.78 32.27 -9.37
N ASN A 332 -27.39 33.35 -10.06
CA ASN A 332 -27.55 34.73 -9.58
C ASN A 332 -29.02 35.19 -9.42
N ASP A 333 -29.98 34.45 -9.97
CA ASP A 333 -31.41 34.72 -9.84
C ASP A 333 -32.06 33.91 -8.71
N GLY A 334 -31.29 33.09 -7.98
CA GLY A 334 -31.81 32.22 -6.92
C GLY A 334 -32.43 30.90 -7.42
N HIS A 335 -32.30 30.58 -8.71
CA HIS A 335 -32.75 29.31 -9.27
C HIS A 335 -31.73 28.19 -9.04
N ILE A 336 -32.22 26.96 -8.89
CA ILE A 336 -31.43 25.76 -8.61
C ILE A 336 -31.14 24.98 -9.89
N LEU A 337 -29.89 24.55 -10.08
CA LEU A 337 -29.52 23.67 -11.18
C LEU A 337 -30.07 22.25 -10.95
N LEU A 338 -30.78 21.73 -11.95
CA LEU A 338 -31.24 20.34 -11.96
C LEU A 338 -30.83 19.61 -13.24
N GLY A 339 -30.42 18.35 -13.08
CA GLY A 339 -30.20 17.40 -14.16
C GLY A 339 -31.20 16.24 -14.09
N LYS A 340 -31.73 15.80 -15.24
CA LYS A 340 -32.61 14.63 -15.34
C LYS A 340 -31.78 13.39 -15.60
N ARG A 341 -31.82 12.43 -14.68
CA ARG A 341 -31.01 11.21 -14.76
C ARG A 341 -31.38 10.37 -15.99
N PRO A 342 -30.39 9.83 -16.72
CA PRO A 342 -30.67 8.94 -17.84
C PRO A 342 -31.49 7.73 -17.45
N GLN A 343 -32.39 7.29 -18.33
CA GLN A 343 -33.22 6.08 -18.13
C GLN A 343 -32.38 4.81 -17.94
N THR A 344 -31.12 4.81 -18.37
CA THR A 344 -30.19 3.68 -18.26
C THR A 344 -29.58 3.50 -16.86
N LYS A 345 -29.81 4.44 -15.92
CA LYS A 345 -29.24 4.36 -14.57
C LYS A 345 -29.99 3.35 -13.68
N ARG A 346 -29.25 2.59 -12.88
CA ARG A 346 -29.83 1.58 -11.96
C ARG A 346 -30.67 2.18 -10.82
N THR A 347 -30.32 3.38 -10.37
CA THR A 347 -31.00 4.07 -9.26
C THR A 347 -31.51 5.43 -9.72
N ALA A 348 -32.77 5.73 -9.37
CA ALA A 348 -33.46 6.98 -9.70
C ALA A 348 -33.47 7.35 -11.21
N ALA A 349 -33.52 6.35 -12.09
CA ALA A 349 -33.63 6.58 -13.55
C ALA A 349 -34.80 7.49 -13.90
N GLY A 350 -34.57 8.46 -14.78
CA GLY A 350 -35.58 9.40 -15.24
C GLY A 350 -35.97 10.49 -14.24
N LYS A 351 -35.45 10.48 -13.01
CA LYS A 351 -35.75 11.48 -11.98
C LYS A 351 -34.85 12.72 -12.10
N TRP A 352 -35.37 13.88 -11.70
CA TRP A 352 -34.61 15.12 -11.55
C TRP A 352 -33.79 15.11 -10.25
N GLU A 353 -32.52 15.52 -10.35
CA GLU A 353 -31.57 15.61 -9.23
C GLU A 353 -30.72 16.89 -9.31
N PHE A 354 -29.94 17.16 -8.27
CA PHE A 354 -29.11 18.37 -8.16
C PHE A 354 -27.71 18.25 -8.80
N GLY A 355 -27.37 17.08 -9.36
CA GLY A 355 -26.00 16.67 -9.67
C GLY A 355 -25.38 15.88 -8.51
N CYS A 356 -24.29 15.16 -8.75
CA CYS A 356 -23.62 14.36 -7.73
C CYS A 356 -22.15 14.15 -8.06
N GLY A 357 -21.28 14.34 -7.06
CA GLY A 357 -19.90 13.88 -7.07
C GLY A 357 -19.72 12.67 -6.16
N GLN A 358 -18.63 11.95 -6.37
CA GLN A 358 -18.20 10.87 -5.49
C GLN A 358 -16.88 11.25 -4.83
N LEU A 359 -16.83 11.18 -3.50
CA LEU A 359 -15.61 11.46 -2.77
C LEU A 359 -14.60 10.31 -2.98
N ASN A 360 -13.39 10.67 -3.39
CA ASN A 360 -12.25 9.76 -3.49
C ASN A 360 -11.31 10.00 -2.29
N VAL A 361 -10.56 8.98 -1.87
CA VAL A 361 -9.60 9.00 -0.76
C VAL A 361 -8.60 10.17 -0.83
N PHE A 362 -8.33 10.68 -2.04
CA PHE A 362 -7.35 11.75 -2.28
C PHE A 362 -7.98 13.11 -2.60
N LYS A 363 -9.30 13.27 -2.46
CA LYS A 363 -10.00 14.53 -2.76
C LYS A 363 -10.77 15.00 -1.53
N ASP A 364 -10.81 16.30 -1.31
CA ASP A 364 -11.78 16.91 -0.40
C ASP A 364 -13.14 17.10 -1.10
N PHE A 365 -14.17 17.43 -0.32
CA PHE A 365 -15.53 17.62 -0.84
C PHE A 365 -15.62 18.76 -1.87
N GLU A 366 -14.90 19.85 -1.64
CA GLU A 366 -14.90 21.03 -2.50
C GLU A 366 -14.36 20.68 -3.89
N THR A 367 -13.18 20.06 -3.95
CA THR A 367 -12.53 19.62 -5.19
C THR A 367 -13.42 18.62 -5.94
N ALA A 368 -13.96 17.62 -5.23
CA ALA A 368 -14.82 16.61 -5.84
C ALA A 368 -16.08 17.22 -6.48
N LEU A 369 -16.71 18.19 -5.81
CA LEU A 369 -17.89 18.89 -6.32
C LEU A 369 -17.54 19.82 -7.50
N VAL A 370 -16.47 20.61 -7.42
CA VAL A 370 -16.06 21.51 -8.51
C VAL A 370 -15.81 20.72 -9.80
N GLU A 371 -15.05 19.63 -9.71
CA GLU A 371 -14.74 18.80 -10.87
C GLU A 371 -15.99 18.13 -11.45
N SER A 372 -16.85 17.55 -10.60
CA SER A 372 -18.06 16.87 -11.05
C SER A 372 -19.02 17.84 -11.77
N TYR A 373 -19.21 19.04 -11.22
CA TYR A 373 -20.11 20.03 -11.84
C TYR A 373 -19.51 20.68 -13.09
N LYS A 374 -18.18 20.82 -13.15
CA LYS A 374 -17.50 21.22 -14.39
C LYS A 374 -17.63 20.15 -15.47
N GLN A 375 -17.55 18.87 -15.11
CA GLN A 375 -17.69 17.77 -16.05
C GLN A 375 -19.13 17.63 -16.56
N ASP A 376 -20.11 17.56 -15.66
CA ASP A 376 -21.50 17.23 -15.99
C ASP A 376 -22.25 18.42 -16.61
N PHE A 377 -21.94 19.64 -16.17
CA PHE A 377 -22.71 20.85 -16.52
C PHE A 377 -21.87 21.96 -17.18
N GLU A 378 -20.54 21.82 -17.23
CA GLU A 378 -19.60 22.82 -17.75
C GLU A 378 -19.62 24.16 -17.00
N ILE A 379 -19.96 24.13 -15.71
CA ILE A 379 -20.01 25.33 -14.86
C ILE A 379 -18.92 25.34 -13.78
N GLU A 380 -18.58 26.53 -13.33
CA GLU A 380 -17.76 26.74 -12.15
C GLU A 380 -18.64 27.11 -10.96
N ILE A 381 -18.54 26.30 -9.91
CA ILE A 381 -19.26 26.50 -8.66
C ILE A 381 -18.31 27.02 -7.59
N ASN A 382 -18.83 27.84 -6.68
CA ASN A 382 -18.11 28.32 -5.50
C ASN A 382 -18.99 28.22 -4.25
N PHE A 383 -18.35 28.05 -3.10
CA PHE A 383 -19.01 27.74 -1.83
C PHE A 383 -19.11 28.95 -0.89
N GLY A 384 -18.72 30.15 -1.34
CA GLY A 384 -18.67 31.32 -0.48
C GLY A 384 -17.43 31.31 0.41
N ASN A 385 -17.59 31.68 1.69
CA ASN A 385 -16.47 31.76 2.63
C ASN A 385 -16.06 30.39 3.21
N GLU A 386 -17.00 29.43 3.24
CA GLU A 386 -16.76 28.07 3.72
C GLU A 386 -17.74 27.09 3.09
N LEU A 387 -17.36 25.81 3.05
CA LEU A 387 -18.21 24.74 2.57
C LEU A 387 -19.32 24.44 3.60
N ARG A 388 -20.58 24.74 3.25
CA ARG A 388 -21.72 24.62 4.17
C ARG A 388 -22.58 23.38 3.88
N PRO A 389 -22.55 22.34 4.73
CA PRO A 389 -23.43 21.19 4.62
C PRO A 389 -24.85 21.54 5.07
N VAL A 390 -25.86 20.97 4.41
CA VAL A 390 -27.28 21.23 4.71
C VAL A 390 -28.06 19.98 5.10
N ARG A 391 -27.70 18.81 4.57
CA ARG A 391 -28.40 17.56 4.89
C ARG A 391 -27.53 16.36 4.59
N THR A 392 -27.80 15.25 5.28
CA THR A 392 -27.33 13.93 4.86
C THR A 392 -28.48 13.16 4.19
N PHE A 393 -28.15 12.20 3.34
CA PHE A 393 -29.10 11.29 2.72
C PHE A 393 -28.46 9.91 2.55
N ASP A 394 -29.29 8.89 2.30
CA ASP A 394 -28.80 7.54 1.99
C ASP A 394 -29.30 7.13 0.61
N ILE A 395 -28.42 6.51 -0.16
CA ILE A 395 -28.77 5.84 -1.42
C ILE A 395 -28.99 4.36 -1.09
N PRO A 396 -30.18 3.80 -1.40
CA PRO A 396 -30.44 2.37 -1.23
C PRO A 396 -29.57 1.58 -2.20
N ASN A 397 -28.77 0.64 -1.68
CA ASN A 397 -28.03 -0.33 -2.48
C ASN A 397 -28.24 -1.74 -1.86
N PRO A 398 -28.46 -2.80 -2.66
CA PRO A 398 -28.77 -4.15 -2.17
C PRO A 398 -27.80 -4.72 -1.14
N SER A 399 -26.53 -4.27 -1.11
CA SER A 399 -25.50 -4.81 -0.23
C SER A 399 -25.08 -3.88 0.91
N ARG A 400 -25.35 -2.58 0.84
CA ARG A 400 -24.99 -1.57 1.87
C ARG A 400 -25.79 -0.29 1.71
N ARG A 401 -25.93 0.52 2.77
CA ARG A 401 -26.41 1.91 2.66
C ARG A 401 -25.22 2.80 2.30
N ILE A 402 -25.32 3.56 1.21
CA ILE A 402 -24.31 4.53 0.81
C ILE A 402 -24.77 5.89 1.33
N SER A 403 -24.00 6.49 2.23
CA SER A 403 -24.36 7.79 2.81
C SER A 403 -23.84 8.93 1.93
N GLY A 404 -24.62 9.99 1.85
CA GLY A 404 -24.29 11.19 1.10
C GLY A 404 -24.52 12.47 1.90
N ILE A 405 -23.83 13.53 1.50
CA ILE A 405 -23.93 14.86 2.10
C ILE A 405 -24.30 15.87 1.02
N ILE A 406 -25.29 16.70 1.31
CA ILE A 406 -25.73 17.81 0.46
C ILE A 406 -25.10 19.10 1.01
N PHE A 407 -24.51 19.87 0.11
CA PHE A 407 -23.92 21.18 0.34
C PHE A 407 -24.65 22.24 -0.49
N ILE A 408 -24.45 23.51 -0.16
CA ILE A 408 -24.89 24.63 -1.00
C ILE A 408 -23.72 25.20 -1.80
N ALA A 409 -23.97 25.58 -3.04
CA ALA A 409 -23.00 26.26 -3.88
C ALA A 409 -23.69 27.33 -4.72
N ARG A 410 -22.91 28.23 -5.31
CA ARG A 410 -23.40 29.18 -6.32
C ARG A 410 -22.55 29.15 -7.57
N THR A 411 -23.10 29.59 -8.69
CA THR A 411 -22.37 29.83 -9.93
C THR A 411 -22.74 31.18 -10.53
N ASN A 412 -21.76 31.81 -11.19
CA ASN A 412 -22.01 32.99 -12.02
C ASN A 412 -22.34 32.62 -13.47
N ASP A 413 -22.22 31.34 -13.84
CA ASP A 413 -22.43 30.87 -15.19
C ASP A 413 -23.93 30.82 -15.50
N ARG A 414 -24.31 31.48 -16.60
CA ARG A 414 -25.71 31.52 -17.08
C ARG A 414 -26.03 30.39 -18.02
N HIS A 415 -25.03 29.75 -18.61
CA HIS A 415 -25.20 28.74 -19.64
C HIS A 415 -24.74 27.40 -19.07
N ILE A 416 -25.67 26.45 -19.07
CA ILE A 416 -25.42 25.08 -18.63
C ILE A 416 -25.37 24.20 -19.87
N LYS A 417 -24.37 23.33 -19.95
CA LYS A 417 -24.37 22.25 -20.93
C LYS A 417 -24.85 20.97 -20.27
N ASN A 418 -25.22 20.01 -21.10
CA ASN A 418 -25.66 18.71 -20.65
C ASN A 418 -24.63 17.66 -21.10
N ASN A 419 -23.76 17.22 -20.19
CA ASN A 419 -22.75 16.20 -20.43
C ASN A 419 -22.96 15.04 -19.45
N GLY A 420 -24.04 14.27 -19.64
CA GLY A 420 -24.28 13.06 -18.83
C GLY A 420 -25.70 12.88 -18.30
N HIS A 421 -26.58 13.85 -18.55
CA HIS A 421 -28.00 13.81 -18.21
C HIS A 421 -28.86 13.75 -19.49
N ASP A 422 -30.14 13.41 -19.35
CA ASP A 422 -31.07 13.46 -20.48
C ASP A 422 -31.50 14.92 -20.74
N GLN A 423 -31.63 15.71 -19.67
CA GLN A 423 -32.05 17.11 -19.70
C GLN A 423 -31.43 17.87 -18.53
N VAL A 424 -31.24 19.18 -18.68
CA VAL A 424 -30.81 20.08 -17.60
C VAL A 424 -31.68 21.32 -17.58
N LYS A 425 -31.97 21.88 -16.40
CA LYS A 425 -32.78 23.10 -16.26
C LYS A 425 -32.41 23.89 -15.01
N TRP A 426 -32.73 25.18 -15.05
CA TRP A 426 -32.84 26.02 -13.86
C TRP A 426 -34.25 25.91 -13.28
N PHE A 427 -34.35 25.59 -12.00
CA PHE A 427 -35.60 25.42 -11.26
C PHE A 427 -35.83 26.58 -10.31
N ASN A 428 -36.96 27.29 -10.45
CA ASN A 428 -37.37 28.30 -9.49
C ASN A 428 -37.96 27.64 -8.23
N PRO A 429 -37.37 27.87 -7.03
CA PRO A 429 -37.86 27.29 -5.78
C PRO A 429 -39.32 27.62 -5.45
N GLU A 430 -39.87 28.76 -5.90
CA GLU A 430 -41.29 29.11 -5.70
C GLU A 430 -42.26 28.07 -6.29
N ASN A 431 -41.81 27.35 -7.33
CA ASN A 431 -42.61 26.32 -7.98
C ASN A 431 -42.68 25.02 -7.18
N LEU A 432 -41.99 24.91 -6.03
CA LEU A 432 -41.89 23.68 -5.26
C LEU A 432 -43.24 23.12 -4.80
N ALA A 433 -44.23 23.98 -4.50
CA ALA A 433 -45.56 23.54 -4.12
C ALA A 433 -46.35 22.88 -5.27
N GLY A 434 -45.99 23.17 -6.52
CA GLY A 434 -46.73 22.76 -7.71
C GLY A 434 -46.12 21.59 -8.49
N ILE A 435 -44.99 21.01 -8.04
CA ILE A 435 -44.34 19.90 -8.75
C ILE A 435 -44.91 18.54 -8.37
N ASN A 436 -44.85 17.60 -9.31
CA ASN A 436 -45.07 16.19 -9.01
C ASN A 436 -43.78 15.56 -8.45
N LEU A 437 -43.71 15.36 -7.13
CA LEU A 437 -42.52 14.84 -6.44
C LEU A 437 -42.07 13.46 -6.94
N SER A 438 -42.94 12.66 -7.57
CA SER A 438 -42.53 11.34 -8.11
C SER A 438 -41.49 11.46 -9.24
N GLU A 439 -41.42 12.61 -9.91
CA GLU A 439 -40.45 12.89 -10.98
C GLU A 439 -39.06 13.30 -10.46
N TYR A 440 -38.90 13.42 -9.14
CA TYR A 440 -37.69 13.93 -8.50
C TYR A 440 -37.09 12.87 -7.58
N VAL A 441 -35.80 13.04 -7.23
CA VAL A 441 -35.13 12.22 -6.22
C VAL A 441 -35.83 12.30 -4.87
N ASP A 442 -35.62 11.28 -4.03
CA ASP A 442 -36.33 11.20 -2.75
C ASP A 442 -35.94 12.36 -1.83
N ASP A 443 -36.90 12.85 -1.03
CA ASP A 443 -36.75 14.04 -0.18
C ASP A 443 -36.26 15.31 -0.93
N PHE A 444 -36.58 15.44 -2.22
CA PHE A 444 -36.24 16.62 -3.02
C PHE A 444 -36.75 17.92 -2.36
N ASP A 445 -38.00 17.95 -1.90
CA ASP A 445 -38.61 19.13 -1.29
C ASP A 445 -37.92 19.56 0.01
N LYS A 446 -37.54 18.60 0.85
CA LYS A 446 -36.79 18.86 2.09
C LYS A 446 -35.41 19.42 1.77
N SER A 447 -34.76 18.85 0.75
CA SER A 447 -33.42 19.29 0.31
C SER A 447 -33.47 20.71 -0.25
N VAL A 448 -34.47 21.06 -1.06
CA VAL A 448 -34.67 22.43 -1.57
C VAL A 448 -34.90 23.41 -0.43
N LYS A 449 -35.82 23.12 0.51
CA LYS A 449 -36.12 24.02 1.64
C LYS A 449 -34.89 24.30 2.49
N ALA A 450 -34.18 23.25 2.90
CA ALA A 450 -32.96 23.37 3.71
C ALA A 450 -31.85 24.14 2.98
N ALA A 451 -31.67 23.87 1.68
CA ALA A 451 -30.68 24.57 0.87
C ALA A 451 -31.03 26.06 0.68
N CYS A 452 -32.31 26.39 0.44
CA CYS A 452 -32.77 27.76 0.31
C CYS A 452 -32.60 28.57 1.60
N GLU A 453 -32.94 27.99 2.76
CA GLU A 453 -32.71 28.62 4.08
C GLU A 453 -31.23 28.88 4.30
N ALA A 454 -30.37 27.88 4.09
CA ALA A 454 -28.93 28.03 4.26
C ALA A 454 -28.32 29.03 3.25
N ALA A 455 -28.77 29.03 2.00
CA ALA A 455 -28.25 29.90 0.96
C ALA A 455 -28.58 31.38 1.19
N LYS A 456 -29.76 31.71 1.76
CA LYS A 456 -30.12 33.09 2.12
C LYS A 456 -29.18 33.69 3.14
N GLU A 457 -28.73 32.88 4.10
CA GLU A 457 -27.79 33.29 5.14
C GLU A 457 -26.35 33.33 4.61
N HIS A 458 -25.96 32.31 3.85
CA HIS A 458 -24.58 32.08 3.41
C HIS A 458 -24.16 32.91 2.20
N PHE A 459 -25.12 33.27 1.33
CA PHE A 459 -24.93 34.09 0.15
C PHE A 459 -25.81 35.34 0.24
N PRO A 460 -25.31 36.46 0.80
CA PRO A 460 -26.10 37.67 1.01
C PRO A 460 -26.80 38.20 -0.26
N GLU A 461 -26.14 38.03 -1.41
CA GLU A 461 -26.65 38.41 -2.74
C GLU A 461 -27.97 37.69 -3.10
N LEU A 462 -28.16 36.47 -2.60
CA LEU A 462 -29.29 35.60 -2.92
C LEU A 462 -30.46 35.76 -1.94
N ASN A 463 -30.27 36.49 -0.83
CA ASN A 463 -31.27 36.62 0.23
C ASN A 463 -32.63 37.12 -0.27
N GLN A 464 -32.63 38.14 -1.13
CA GLN A 464 -33.85 38.70 -1.74
C GLN A 464 -34.27 38.01 -3.04
N LYS A 465 -33.49 37.05 -3.54
CA LYS A 465 -33.71 36.36 -4.82
C LYS A 465 -34.32 34.98 -4.65
N ILE A 466 -34.01 34.31 -3.55
CA ILE A 466 -34.60 33.00 -3.23
C ILE A 466 -35.97 33.23 -2.60
N LEU A 467 -37.02 32.95 -3.36
CA LEU A 467 -38.40 32.95 -2.90
C LEU A 467 -38.86 31.48 -2.83
N LEU A 468 -39.48 31.10 -1.71
CA LEU A 468 -39.80 29.72 -1.34
C LEU A 468 -41.31 29.53 -1.27
#